data_AF-A0A534JWA7-F1
#
_entry.id   AF-A0A534JWA7-F1
#
_cell.length_a   1.000
_cell.length_b   1.000
_cell.length_c   1.000
_cell.angle_alpha   90.00
_cell.angle_beta   90.00
_cell.angle_gamma   90.00
#
_symmetry.space_group_name_H-M   'P 1'
#
loop_
_entity.id
_entity.type
_entity.pdbx_description
1 polymer ?
#
loop_
_entity_poly.entity_id
_entity_poly.type
_entity_poly.pdbx_seq_one_letter_code
_entity_poly.pdbx_strand_id
1 'polypeptide(L)'
;MDPKKISVGRLMARCELRGSKAESAARRLLPFLQLKREQAILLLEIGRLRPRRRLRVRERGAACVLMEGVRQALRSSHDGTRPTGKLVSSRLSLEGYQELTPEQLGWTREQLLSYLAGIIDSDGNLRIERKRVRGMIGPHYRINIRCGQVLPSRAVELLAKTFGGHVGLRRSRRPNCRDLATWSLYDRAAESAIRALLPYLVVKKTEALHLLELRWMKAQGKNGLTEWVHANRWQASVRMRKRCYTFEQIAEFERIFLRVQHMHSPDRRSFTTTSND
;
A
#
# COMPACT_ATOMS: atom_id res chain seq x y z
N MET A 1 7.52 -20.77 39.48
CA MET A 1 7.67 -19.41 38.93
C MET A 1 8.05 -19.56 37.47
N ASP A 2 7.15 -19.21 36.55
CA ASP A 2 7.42 -19.31 35.12
C ASP A 2 8.35 -18.18 34.69
N PRO A 3 9.49 -18.45 34.02
CA PRO A 3 10.32 -17.42 33.47
C PRO A 3 9.54 -16.72 32.34
N LYS A 4 9.19 -15.45 32.58
CA LYS A 4 8.58 -14.58 31.57
C LYS A 4 9.43 -14.66 30.29
N LYS A 5 8.87 -15.25 29.24
CA LYS A 5 9.36 -15.10 27.88
C LYS A 5 9.44 -13.61 27.59
N ILE A 6 10.63 -13.04 27.69
CA ILE A 6 10.92 -11.70 27.16
C ILE A 6 10.74 -11.85 25.66
N SER A 7 9.61 -11.42 25.13
CA SER A 7 9.44 -11.33 23.69
C SER A 7 10.47 -10.32 23.23
N VAL A 8 11.44 -10.78 22.45
CA VAL A 8 12.34 -9.91 21.68
C VAL A 8 11.49 -9.31 20.56
N GLY A 9 10.53 -8.47 20.94
CA GLY A 9 9.61 -7.81 20.03
C GLY A 9 10.33 -6.71 19.28
N ARG A 10 10.08 -6.62 17.98
CA ARG A 10 10.54 -5.48 17.18
C ARG A 10 9.91 -4.21 17.77
N LEU A 11 10.73 -3.18 18.02
CA LEU A 11 10.24 -1.88 18.48
C LEU A 11 9.24 -1.35 17.45
N MET A 12 8.04 -0.96 17.91
CA MET A 12 6.98 -0.41 17.08
C MET A 12 6.68 1.01 17.54
N ALA A 13 6.82 1.99 16.65
CA ALA A 13 6.35 3.34 16.92
C ALA A 13 4.81 3.31 17.08
N ARG A 14 4.31 3.87 18.19
CA ARG A 14 2.88 3.94 18.49
C ARG A 14 2.47 5.37 18.77
N CYS A 15 1.53 5.89 17.98
CA CYS A 15 0.83 7.14 18.26
C CYS A 15 -0.62 6.82 18.62
N GLU A 16 -1.06 7.23 19.81
CA GLU A 16 -2.42 6.96 20.30
C GLU A 16 -3.03 8.22 20.89
N LEU A 17 -4.22 8.57 20.42
CA LEU A 17 -5.04 9.65 20.97
C LEU A 17 -6.25 9.04 21.67
N ARG A 18 -6.65 9.65 22.79
CA ARG A 18 -7.79 9.20 23.60
C ARG A 18 -8.73 10.36 23.94
N GLY A 19 -9.99 10.02 24.22
CA GLY A 19 -11.00 10.98 24.69
C GLY A 19 -11.21 12.15 23.72
N SER A 20 -11.31 13.36 24.27
CA SER A 20 -11.55 14.60 23.49
C SER A 20 -10.48 14.90 22.45
N LYS A 21 -9.22 14.48 22.67
CA LYS A 21 -8.14 14.64 21.68
C LYS A 21 -8.40 13.80 20.43
N ALA A 22 -8.86 12.56 20.61
CA ALA A 22 -9.22 11.68 19.50
C ALA A 22 -10.42 12.21 18.72
N GLU A 23 -11.43 12.74 19.42
CA GLU A 23 -12.59 13.38 18.80
C GLU A 23 -12.17 14.60 17.97
N SER A 24 -11.35 15.49 18.54
CA SER A 24 -10.84 16.67 17.84
C SER A 24 -10.06 16.29 16.58
N ALA A 25 -9.17 15.28 16.67
CA ALA A 25 -8.43 14.78 15.53
C ALA A 25 -9.36 14.20 14.46
N ALA A 26 -10.35 13.38 14.85
CA ALA A 26 -11.32 12.81 13.92
C ALA A 26 -12.12 13.89 13.18
N ARG A 27 -12.56 14.96 13.86
CA ARG A 27 -13.24 16.10 13.21
C ARG A 27 -12.37 16.77 12.15
N ARG A 28 -11.09 17.00 12.47
CA ARG A 28 -10.14 17.64 11.54
C ARG A 28 -9.77 16.77 10.35
N LEU A 29 -9.67 15.45 10.55
CA LEU A 29 -9.34 14.51 9.49
C LEU A 29 -10.52 14.19 8.59
N LEU A 30 -11.75 14.24 9.11
CA LEU A 30 -12.94 13.77 8.42
C LEU A 30 -13.13 14.31 6.99
N PRO A 31 -12.88 15.60 6.67
CA PRO A 31 -12.97 16.10 5.30
C PRO A 31 -12.04 15.39 4.30
N PHE A 32 -10.94 14.82 4.79
CA PHE A 32 -9.91 14.16 3.98
C PHE A 32 -10.02 12.64 4.00
N LEU A 33 -10.79 12.07 4.94
CA LEU A 33 -10.96 10.62 5.03
C LEU A 33 -11.92 10.12 3.96
N GLN A 34 -11.44 9.19 3.13
CA GLN A 34 -12.30 8.36 2.27
C GLN A 34 -12.41 6.94 2.83
N LEU A 35 -11.28 6.29 3.12
CA LEU A 35 -11.26 4.87 3.53
C LEU A 35 -11.82 4.64 4.94
N LYS A 36 -11.49 5.55 5.86
CA LYS A 36 -11.81 5.46 7.28
C LYS A 36 -12.90 6.44 7.70
N ARG A 37 -13.60 7.01 6.72
CA ARG A 37 -14.63 8.04 6.93
C ARG A 37 -15.74 7.52 7.83
N GLU A 38 -16.32 6.37 7.49
CA GLU A 38 -17.37 5.74 8.28
C GLU A 38 -16.92 5.51 9.74
N GLN A 39 -15.70 5.03 9.93
CA GLN A 39 -15.15 4.77 11.26
C GLN A 39 -14.98 6.07 12.06
N ALA A 40 -14.52 7.15 11.42
CA ALA A 40 -14.42 8.45 12.04
C ALA A 40 -15.81 9.01 12.40
N ILE A 41 -16.81 8.85 11.54
CA ILE A 41 -18.20 9.27 11.80
C ILE A 41 -18.76 8.53 13.02
N LEU A 42 -18.65 7.21 13.06
CA LEU A 42 -19.08 6.40 14.21
C LEU A 42 -18.36 6.82 15.50
N LEU A 43 -17.06 7.12 15.41
CA LEU A 43 -16.29 7.59 16.56
C LEU A 43 -16.78 8.95 17.08
N LEU A 44 -17.12 9.88 16.20
CA LEU A 44 -17.68 11.18 16.57
C LEU A 44 -19.08 11.06 17.20
N GLU A 45 -19.88 10.09 16.75
CA GLU A 45 -21.20 9.81 17.32
C GLU A 45 -21.11 9.30 18.76
N ILE A 46 -20.11 8.47 19.10
CA ILE A 46 -19.83 8.09 20.49
C ILE A 46 -19.54 9.34 21.34
N GLY A 47 -18.79 10.30 20.80
CA GLY A 47 -18.51 11.57 21.46
C GLY A 47 -19.79 12.38 21.74
N ARG A 48 -20.71 12.43 20.76
CA ARG A 48 -22.01 13.10 20.88
C ARG A 48 -22.91 12.47 21.93
N LEU A 49 -22.99 11.14 21.96
CA LEU A 49 -23.85 10.38 22.88
C LEU A 49 -23.31 10.37 24.32
N ARG A 50 -22.05 10.76 24.52
CA ARG A 50 -21.44 10.76 25.85
C ARG A 50 -22.17 11.77 26.76
N PRO A 51 -22.71 11.33 27.92
CA PRO A 51 -23.46 12.18 28.83
C PRO A 51 -22.68 13.45 29.23
N ARG A 52 -23.24 14.63 28.96
CA ARG A 52 -22.77 15.86 29.62
C ARG A 52 -23.24 15.82 31.08
N ARG A 53 -22.41 16.32 32.01
CA ARG A 53 -22.68 16.26 33.46
C ARG A 53 -24.10 16.80 33.74
N ARG A 54 -24.97 15.95 34.32
CA ARG A 54 -26.41 16.12 34.67
C ARG A 54 -27.41 15.60 33.60
N LEU A 55 -27.62 14.28 33.58
CA LEU A 55 -28.73 13.62 32.88
C LEU A 55 -29.49 12.70 33.85
N ARG A 56 -30.81 12.58 33.67
CA ARG A 56 -31.66 11.67 34.48
C ARG A 56 -31.29 10.21 34.19
N VAL A 57 -31.55 9.30 35.14
CA VAL A 57 -31.15 7.87 35.03
C VAL A 57 -31.70 7.20 33.76
N ARG A 58 -32.96 7.48 33.38
CA ARG A 58 -33.56 6.96 32.13
C ARG A 58 -32.84 7.45 30.87
N GLU A 59 -32.45 8.72 30.83
CA GLU A 59 -31.72 9.32 29.69
C GLU A 59 -30.31 8.72 29.56
N ARG A 60 -29.66 8.42 30.69
CA ARG A 60 -28.40 7.67 30.71
C ARG A 60 -28.56 6.25 30.16
N GLY A 61 -29.64 5.55 30.54
CA GLY A 61 -29.94 4.21 30.03
C GLY A 61 -30.11 4.18 28.51
N ALA A 62 -30.89 5.12 27.95
CA ALA A 62 -31.08 5.25 26.51
C ALA A 62 -29.76 5.57 25.76
N ALA A 63 -28.95 6.48 26.29
CA ALA A 63 -27.65 6.81 25.71
C ALA A 63 -26.69 5.61 25.70
N CYS A 64 -26.68 4.78 26.75
CA CYS A 64 -25.87 3.55 26.80
C CYS A 64 -26.25 2.55 25.71
N VAL A 65 -27.55 2.34 25.47
CA VAL A 65 -28.05 1.43 24.42
C VAL A 65 -27.61 1.92 23.03
N LEU A 66 -27.74 3.22 22.76
CA LEU A 66 -27.30 3.82 21.49
C LEU A 66 -25.78 3.69 21.32
N MET A 67 -24.99 3.96 22.37
CA MET A 67 -23.53 3.84 22.32
C MET A 67 -23.08 2.39 22.03
N GLU A 68 -23.73 1.39 22.62
CA GLU A 68 -23.41 -0.02 22.31
C GLU A 68 -23.77 -0.37 20.87
N GLY A 69 -24.87 0.18 20.33
CA GLY A 69 -25.20 0.09 18.90
C GLY A 69 -24.10 0.67 18.01
N VAL A 70 -23.59 1.87 18.32
CA VAL A 70 -22.46 2.48 17.59
C VAL A 70 -21.19 1.64 17.71
N ARG A 71 -20.92 1.09 18.90
CA ARG A 71 -19.76 0.22 19.15
C ARG A 71 -19.83 -1.07 18.32
N GLN A 72 -21.00 -1.71 18.26
CA GLN A 72 -21.23 -2.89 17.43
C GLN A 72 -21.04 -2.55 15.95
N ALA A 73 -21.58 -1.42 15.49
CA ALA A 73 -21.40 -0.94 14.14
C ALA A 73 -19.92 -0.67 13.77
N LEU A 74 -19.14 -0.10 14.70
CA LEU A 74 -17.70 0.12 14.52
C LEU A 74 -16.92 -1.20 14.47
N ARG A 75 -17.30 -2.19 15.27
CA ARG A 75 -16.70 -3.55 15.24
C ARG A 75 -16.96 -4.23 13.90
N SER A 76 -18.20 -4.25 13.43
CA SER A 76 -18.54 -4.83 12.11
C SER A 76 -17.80 -4.14 10.96
N SER A 77 -17.60 -2.81 11.04
CA SER A 77 -16.78 -2.06 10.07
C SER A 77 -15.30 -2.46 10.15
N HIS A 78 -14.75 -2.69 11.36
CA HIS A 78 -13.38 -3.20 11.52
C HIS A 78 -13.19 -4.59 10.92
N ASP A 79 -14.15 -5.47 11.15
CA ASP A 79 -14.11 -6.87 10.73
C ASP A 79 -14.43 -7.04 9.24
N GLY A 80 -14.86 -5.97 8.55
CA GLY A 80 -15.23 -6.02 7.13
C GLY A 80 -16.50 -6.82 6.86
N THR A 81 -17.28 -7.12 7.91
CA THR A 81 -18.56 -7.83 7.82
C THR A 81 -19.72 -6.88 7.52
N ARG A 82 -19.46 -5.57 7.57
CA ARG A 82 -20.44 -4.54 7.24
C ARG A 82 -20.49 -4.29 5.73
N PRO A 83 -21.69 -4.33 5.09
CA PRO A 83 -21.84 -3.95 3.69
C PRO A 83 -21.43 -2.48 3.49
N THR A 84 -20.55 -2.22 2.53
CA THR A 84 -20.20 -0.85 2.10
C THR A 84 -21.45 -0.10 1.64
N GLY A 85 -21.63 1.15 2.10
CA GLY A 85 -22.74 2.01 1.67
C GLY A 85 -24.07 1.85 2.44
N LYS A 86 -24.23 0.87 3.35
CA LYS A 86 -25.37 0.86 4.28
C LYS A 86 -25.09 1.78 5.47
N LEU A 87 -25.57 3.02 5.35
CA LEU A 87 -25.66 3.96 6.46
C LEU A 87 -26.31 3.25 7.65
N VAL A 88 -25.82 3.55 8.85
CA VAL A 88 -26.49 3.13 10.08
C VAL A 88 -27.96 3.49 9.95
N SER A 89 -28.86 2.58 10.35
CA SER A 89 -30.30 2.87 10.31
C SER A 89 -30.59 4.19 11.02
N SER A 90 -31.62 4.89 10.52
CA SER A 90 -32.11 6.22 10.85
C SER A 90 -32.25 6.62 12.34
N ARG A 91 -31.90 5.74 13.29
CA ARG A 91 -31.89 6.03 14.73
C ARG A 91 -30.61 6.69 15.25
N LEU A 92 -29.51 6.66 14.48
CA LEU A 92 -28.29 7.41 14.80
C LEU A 92 -28.22 8.58 13.83
N SER A 93 -28.32 9.81 14.36
CA SER A 93 -28.38 11.05 13.59
C SER A 93 -27.02 11.34 12.94
N LEU A 94 -26.74 10.63 11.85
CA LEU A 94 -25.60 10.85 10.95
C LEU A 94 -25.87 11.94 9.91
N GLU A 95 -26.91 12.75 10.11
CA GLU A 95 -27.25 13.88 9.26
C GLU A 95 -26.03 14.80 9.10
N GLY A 96 -25.57 14.97 7.86
CA GLY A 96 -24.39 15.76 7.50
C GLY A 96 -23.12 14.97 7.18
N TYR A 97 -23.08 13.66 7.47
CA TYR A 97 -21.88 12.83 7.23
C TYR A 97 -22.15 11.66 6.27
N GLN A 98 -22.26 11.95 4.98
CA GLN A 98 -22.40 10.95 3.92
C GLN A 98 -21.05 10.37 3.47
N GLU A 99 -21.04 9.13 2.96
CA GLU A 99 -19.91 8.63 2.15
C GLU A 99 -19.90 9.40 0.82
N LEU A 100 -18.74 9.95 0.45
CA LEU A 100 -18.58 10.74 -0.76
C LEU A 100 -17.43 10.17 -1.59
N THR A 101 -17.64 10.04 -2.90
CA THR A 101 -16.56 9.76 -3.85
C THR A 101 -15.62 10.95 -3.97
N PRO A 102 -14.39 10.79 -4.49
CA PRO A 102 -13.49 11.93 -4.76
C PRO A 102 -14.18 13.04 -5.56
N GLU A 103 -15.01 12.68 -6.54
CA GLU A 103 -15.77 13.63 -7.37
C GLU A 103 -16.81 14.39 -6.54
N GLN A 104 -17.53 13.69 -5.65
CA GLN A 104 -18.50 14.31 -4.74
C GLN A 104 -17.84 15.18 -3.66
N LEU A 105 -16.57 14.92 -3.33
CA LEU A 105 -15.77 15.77 -2.45
C LEU A 105 -15.19 17.01 -3.17
N GLY A 106 -15.36 17.12 -4.49
CA GLY A 106 -14.78 18.20 -5.29
C GLY A 106 -13.25 18.20 -5.29
N TRP A 107 -12.62 17.04 -5.12
CA TRP A 107 -11.16 16.97 -5.05
C TRP A 107 -10.52 17.33 -6.39
N THR A 108 -9.55 18.22 -6.34
CA THR A 108 -8.61 18.47 -7.43
C THR A 108 -7.76 17.24 -7.71
N ARG A 109 -7.12 17.20 -8.88
CA ARG A 109 -6.20 16.12 -9.25
C ARG A 109 -5.03 16.04 -8.28
N GLU A 110 -4.52 17.19 -7.84
CA GLU A 110 -3.42 17.34 -6.89
C GLU A 110 -3.80 16.74 -5.53
N GLN A 111 -5.01 17.03 -5.02
CA GLN A 111 -5.51 16.45 -3.77
C GLN A 111 -5.68 14.93 -3.87
N LEU A 112 -6.20 14.42 -4.99
CA LEU A 112 -6.30 12.98 -5.22
C LEU A 112 -4.91 12.32 -5.23
N LEU A 113 -3.94 12.90 -5.95
CA LEU A 113 -2.57 12.37 -6.00
C LEU A 113 -1.87 12.44 -4.64
N SER A 114 -2.08 13.51 -3.87
CA SER A 114 -1.58 13.63 -2.51
C SER A 114 -2.15 12.56 -1.58
N TYR A 115 -3.45 12.30 -1.69
CA TYR A 115 -4.10 11.25 -0.90
C TYR A 115 -3.58 9.85 -1.25
N LEU A 116 -3.44 9.56 -2.56
CA LEU A 116 -2.87 8.30 -3.04
C LEU A 116 -1.40 8.13 -2.66
N ALA A 117 -0.61 9.21 -2.63
CA ALA A 117 0.76 9.16 -2.14
C ALA A 117 0.81 8.77 -0.65
N GLY A 118 -0.11 9.28 0.17
CA GLY A 118 -0.27 8.86 1.56
C GLY A 118 -0.58 7.37 1.71
N ILE A 119 -1.44 6.82 0.85
CA ILE A 119 -1.72 5.36 0.81
C ILE A 119 -0.46 4.57 0.45
N ILE A 120 0.32 5.04 -0.53
CA ILE A 120 1.55 4.36 -0.93
C ILE A 120 2.61 4.45 0.18
N ASP A 121 2.71 5.58 0.88
CA ASP A 121 3.63 5.72 2.01
C ASP A 121 3.27 4.79 3.19
N SER A 122 1.98 4.55 3.43
CA SER A 122 1.53 3.67 4.52
C SER A 122 1.57 2.18 4.15
N ASP A 123 0.85 1.79 3.10
CA ASP A 123 0.58 0.39 2.75
C ASP A 123 1.23 -0.04 1.43
N GLY A 124 1.92 0.88 0.77
CA GLY A 124 2.60 0.64 -0.49
C GLY A 124 3.97 -0.02 -0.32
N ASN A 125 4.45 -0.59 -1.42
CA ASN A 125 5.79 -1.14 -1.55
C ASN A 125 6.39 -0.75 -2.91
N LEU A 126 7.49 0.00 -2.88
CA LEU A 126 8.27 0.40 -4.04
C LEU A 126 9.52 -0.48 -4.08
N ARG A 127 9.67 -1.32 -5.10
CA ARG A 127 10.77 -2.28 -5.16
C ARG A 127 11.30 -2.50 -6.56
N ILE A 128 12.51 -3.04 -6.61
CA ILE A 128 13.11 -3.60 -7.81
C ILE A 128 13.08 -5.11 -7.68
N GLU A 129 12.48 -5.79 -8.65
CA GLU A 129 12.54 -7.24 -8.76
C GLU A 129 13.76 -7.63 -9.60
N ARG A 130 14.63 -8.46 -9.01
CA ARG A 130 15.75 -9.13 -9.68
C ARG A 130 15.35 -10.58 -9.96
N LYS A 131 15.37 -11.00 -11.23
CA LYS A 131 15.02 -12.38 -11.64
C LYS A 131 16.09 -12.97 -12.55
N ARG A 132 16.58 -14.17 -12.25
CA ARG A 132 17.40 -14.94 -13.20
C ARG A 132 16.47 -15.52 -14.26
N VAL A 133 16.74 -15.20 -15.53
CA VAL A 133 15.98 -15.69 -16.67
C VAL A 133 16.86 -16.62 -17.47
N ARG A 134 16.38 -17.83 -17.77
CA ARG A 134 17.11 -18.82 -18.56
C ARG A 134 17.48 -18.22 -19.92
N GLY A 135 18.75 -18.33 -20.31
CA GLY A 135 19.25 -17.83 -21.60
C GLY A 135 19.54 -16.32 -21.65
N MET A 136 19.43 -15.59 -20.54
CA MET A 136 19.93 -14.22 -20.44
C MET A 136 21.33 -14.21 -19.79
N ILE A 137 22.24 -13.39 -20.33
CA ILE A 137 23.59 -13.18 -19.78
C ILE A 137 23.53 -12.72 -18.31
N GLY A 138 22.59 -11.82 -18.00
CA GLY A 138 22.42 -11.26 -16.67
C GLY A 138 20.99 -11.39 -16.16
N PRO A 139 20.79 -11.14 -14.86
CA PRO A 139 19.46 -11.06 -14.28
C PRO A 139 18.62 -9.95 -14.92
N HIS A 140 17.32 -10.18 -14.99
CA HIS A 140 16.33 -9.19 -15.40
C HIS A 140 15.89 -8.36 -14.19
N TYR A 141 16.06 -7.03 -14.29
CA TYR A 141 15.60 -6.07 -13.30
C TYR A 141 14.36 -5.35 -13.80
N ARG A 142 13.32 -5.26 -12.97
CA ARG A 142 12.14 -4.45 -13.23
C ARG A 142 11.68 -3.71 -11.99
N ILE A 143 11.25 -2.47 -12.17
CA ILE A 143 10.61 -1.74 -11.08
C ILE A 143 9.18 -2.23 -10.89
N ASN A 144 8.71 -2.12 -9.66
CA ASN A 144 7.38 -2.52 -9.27
C ASN A 144 6.89 -1.66 -8.09
N ILE A 145 5.68 -1.14 -8.23
CA ILE A 145 4.91 -0.55 -7.14
C ILE A 145 3.76 -1.48 -6.81
N ARG A 146 3.52 -1.72 -5.52
CA ARG A 146 2.40 -2.52 -5.02
C ARG A 146 1.70 -1.79 -3.89
N CYS A 147 0.42 -2.12 -3.70
CA CYS A 147 -0.33 -1.80 -2.51
C CYS A 147 -1.16 -3.03 -2.13
N GLY A 148 -1.27 -3.34 -0.84
CA GLY A 148 -2.07 -4.45 -0.36
C GLY A 148 -2.85 -4.06 0.89
N GLN A 149 -4.16 -4.32 0.90
CA GLN A 149 -5.03 -4.03 2.03
C GLN A 149 -6.05 -5.16 2.22
N VAL A 150 -6.55 -5.31 3.43
CA VAL A 150 -7.63 -6.25 3.74
C VAL A 150 -8.89 -5.92 2.93
N LEU A 151 -9.61 -6.95 2.51
CA LEU A 151 -10.90 -6.78 1.84
C LEU A 151 -12.00 -6.32 2.80
N PRO A 152 -12.96 -5.49 2.32
CA PRO A 152 -12.92 -4.74 1.05
C PRO A 152 -11.91 -3.59 1.10
N SER A 153 -11.29 -3.23 -0.04
CA SER A 153 -10.30 -2.14 -0.10
C SER A 153 -10.61 -1.11 -1.18
N ARG A 154 -11.20 -0.01 -0.74
CA ARG A 154 -11.44 1.18 -1.58
C ARG A 154 -10.13 1.87 -2.01
N ALA A 155 -9.03 1.65 -1.31
CA ALA A 155 -7.73 2.20 -1.67
C ALA A 155 -7.16 1.52 -2.91
N VAL A 156 -7.23 0.18 -2.94
CA VAL A 156 -6.83 -0.63 -4.10
C VAL A 156 -7.71 -0.29 -5.30
N GLU A 157 -9.01 -0.16 -5.11
CA GLU A 157 -9.94 0.28 -6.16
C GLU A 157 -9.60 1.67 -6.70
N LEU A 158 -9.33 2.64 -5.81
CA LEU A 158 -8.99 4.00 -6.22
C LEU A 158 -7.64 4.05 -6.97
N LEU A 159 -6.61 3.35 -6.49
CA LEU A 159 -5.33 3.20 -7.20
C LEU A 159 -5.52 2.60 -8.60
N ALA A 160 -6.35 1.55 -8.72
CA ALA A 160 -6.64 0.92 -10.00
C ALA A 160 -7.42 1.85 -10.93
N LYS A 161 -8.41 2.59 -10.43
CA LYS A 161 -9.17 3.58 -11.21
C LYS A 161 -8.27 4.70 -11.72
N THR A 162 -7.34 5.17 -10.90
CA THR A 162 -6.46 6.30 -11.24
C THR A 162 -5.30 5.92 -12.16
N PHE A 163 -4.68 4.76 -11.96
CA PHE A 163 -3.43 4.39 -12.64
C PHE A 163 -3.53 3.11 -13.50
N GLY A 164 -4.69 2.45 -13.54
CA GLY A 164 -4.85 1.13 -14.16
C GLY A 164 -4.11 0.05 -13.37
N GLY A 165 -3.60 -0.96 -14.06
CA GLY A 165 -2.76 -2.01 -13.46
C GLY A 165 -3.49 -3.30 -13.09
N HIS A 166 -2.78 -4.19 -12.41
CA HIS A 166 -3.31 -5.50 -12.04
C HIS A 166 -3.85 -5.48 -10.61
N VAL A 167 -5.15 -5.74 -10.48
CA VAL A 167 -5.82 -6.00 -9.19
C VAL A 167 -5.90 -7.52 -8.98
N GLY A 168 -5.45 -7.99 -7.83
CA GLY A 168 -5.44 -9.40 -7.47
C GLY A 168 -6.02 -9.64 -6.08
N LEU A 169 -6.61 -10.82 -5.91
CA LEU A 169 -7.10 -11.32 -4.62
C LEU A 169 -6.10 -12.32 -4.04
N ARG A 170 -5.60 -12.05 -2.83
CA ARG A 170 -4.81 -13.00 -2.07
C ARG A 170 -5.64 -13.58 -0.93
N ARG A 171 -6.04 -14.84 -1.11
CA ARG A 171 -6.76 -15.59 -0.07
C ARG A 171 -5.85 -15.93 1.10
N SER A 172 -6.31 -15.65 2.31
CA SER A 172 -5.64 -16.11 3.52
C SER A 172 -5.94 -17.59 3.75
N ARG A 173 -4.89 -18.37 4.04
CA ARG A 173 -5.02 -19.76 4.50
C ARG A 173 -5.04 -19.90 6.02
N ARG A 174 -4.86 -18.79 6.75
CA ARG A 174 -4.77 -18.78 8.20
C ARG A 174 -6.14 -18.51 8.81
N PRO A 175 -6.52 -19.22 9.89
CA PRO A 175 -7.74 -18.89 10.63
C PRO A 175 -7.66 -17.45 11.14
N ASN A 176 -8.79 -16.74 11.13
CA ASN A 176 -8.95 -15.35 11.61
C ASN A 176 -8.14 -14.28 10.84
N CYS A 177 -7.62 -14.60 9.65
CA CYS A 177 -6.96 -13.62 8.80
C CYS A 177 -7.83 -13.33 7.57
N ARG A 178 -8.08 -12.05 7.31
CA ARG A 178 -8.85 -11.61 6.14
C ARG A 178 -8.05 -11.74 4.86
N ASP A 179 -8.77 -11.93 3.76
CA ASP A 179 -8.24 -11.86 2.42
C ASP A 179 -7.72 -10.44 2.12
N LEU A 180 -6.71 -10.36 1.25
CA LEU A 180 -6.14 -9.09 0.82
C LEU A 180 -6.52 -8.79 -0.62
N ALA A 181 -7.02 -7.58 -0.85
CA ALA A 181 -6.96 -6.96 -2.15
C ALA A 181 -5.54 -6.44 -2.39
N THR A 182 -5.03 -6.67 -3.59
CA THR A 182 -3.70 -6.22 -3.99
C THR A 182 -3.78 -5.48 -5.31
N TRP A 183 -2.93 -4.47 -5.46
CA TRP A 183 -2.76 -3.71 -6.68
C TRP A 183 -1.27 -3.67 -7.04
N SER A 184 -0.94 -3.72 -8.32
CA SER A 184 0.45 -3.61 -8.78
C SER A 184 0.61 -3.04 -10.18
N LEU A 185 1.72 -2.32 -10.36
CA LEU A 185 2.23 -1.90 -11.67
C LEU A 185 3.69 -2.32 -11.84
N TYR A 186 4.12 -2.40 -13.10
CA TYR A 186 5.48 -2.77 -13.48
C TYR A 186 6.05 -1.81 -14.53
N ASP A 187 7.37 -1.66 -14.54
CA ASP A 187 8.15 -0.91 -15.53
C ASP A 187 7.49 0.43 -15.95
N ARG A 188 7.10 0.61 -17.22
CA ARG A 188 6.62 1.89 -17.77
C ARG A 188 5.37 2.40 -17.06
N ALA A 189 4.45 1.51 -16.70
CA ALA A 189 3.23 1.90 -15.98
C ALA A 189 3.56 2.34 -14.55
N ALA A 190 4.47 1.62 -13.88
CA ALA A 190 4.96 2.01 -12.55
C ALA A 190 5.71 3.35 -12.60
N GLU A 191 6.53 3.59 -13.63
CA GLU A 191 7.24 4.86 -13.83
C GLU A 191 6.26 6.04 -13.91
N SER A 192 5.21 5.92 -14.73
CA SER A 192 4.18 6.96 -14.88
C SER A 192 3.50 7.29 -13.55
N ALA A 193 3.07 6.25 -12.80
CA ALA A 193 2.46 6.43 -11.50
C ALA A 193 3.43 7.05 -10.47
N ILE A 194 4.68 6.57 -10.43
CA ILE A 194 5.70 7.11 -9.51
C ILE A 194 5.96 8.59 -9.80
N ARG A 195 6.10 9.00 -11.06
CA ARG A 195 6.30 10.42 -11.42
C ARG A 195 5.13 11.29 -10.97
N ALA A 196 3.89 10.81 -11.12
CA ALA A 196 2.71 11.54 -10.68
C ALA A 196 2.61 11.68 -9.14
N LEU A 197 3.05 10.65 -8.40
CA LEU A 197 3.01 10.62 -6.94
C LEU A 197 4.21 11.31 -6.28
N LEU A 198 5.36 11.35 -6.95
CA LEU A 198 6.64 11.81 -6.40
C LEU A 198 6.60 13.18 -5.69
N PRO A 199 5.86 14.20 -6.18
CA PRO A 199 5.77 15.49 -5.48
C PRO A 199 5.16 15.38 -4.07
N TYR A 200 4.37 14.34 -3.82
CA TYR A 200 3.58 14.17 -2.59
C TYR A 200 4.07 13.03 -1.69
N LEU A 201 5.00 12.19 -2.16
CA LEU A 201 5.61 11.14 -1.36
C LEU A 201 6.51 11.74 -0.28
N VAL A 202 6.42 11.22 0.93
CA VAL A 202 7.22 11.63 2.09
C VAL A 202 8.09 10.46 2.53
N VAL A 203 7.49 9.36 2.96
CA VAL A 203 8.22 8.23 3.58
C VAL A 203 9.02 7.47 2.53
N LYS A 204 8.43 7.24 1.34
CA LYS A 204 9.03 6.40 0.30
C LYS A 204 9.61 7.17 -0.87
N LYS A 205 9.88 8.46 -0.67
CA LYS A 205 10.39 9.36 -1.73
C LYS A 205 11.75 8.90 -2.26
N THR A 206 12.64 8.47 -1.39
CA THR A 206 13.99 8.01 -1.77
C THR A 206 13.94 6.72 -2.59
N GLU A 207 13.09 5.76 -2.20
CA GLU A 207 12.83 4.54 -2.99
C GLU A 207 12.30 4.90 -4.38
N ALA A 208 11.32 5.79 -4.47
CA ALA A 208 10.76 6.25 -5.73
C ALA A 208 11.83 6.82 -6.67
N LEU A 209 12.75 7.65 -6.16
CA LEU A 209 13.85 8.21 -6.94
C LEU A 209 14.78 7.13 -7.50
N HIS A 210 15.16 6.13 -6.70
CA HIS A 210 15.99 5.01 -7.18
C HIS A 210 15.29 4.15 -8.23
N LEU A 211 13.97 3.94 -8.10
CA LEU A 211 13.19 3.26 -9.14
C LEU A 211 13.22 4.06 -10.46
N LEU A 212 13.10 5.39 -10.39
CA LEU A 212 13.21 6.26 -11.57
C LEU A 212 14.64 6.28 -12.15
N GLU A 213 15.68 6.23 -11.31
CA GLU A 213 17.09 6.09 -11.73
C GLU A 213 17.27 4.83 -12.59
N LEU A 214 16.78 3.67 -12.13
CA LEU A 214 16.83 2.43 -12.90
C LEU A 214 16.07 2.54 -14.22
N ARG A 215 14.91 3.19 -14.23
CA ARG A 215 14.12 3.40 -15.46
C ARG A 215 14.85 4.28 -16.46
N TRP A 216 15.47 5.36 -15.99
CA TRP A 216 16.26 6.26 -16.82
C TRP A 216 17.45 5.52 -17.44
N MET A 217 18.19 4.71 -16.68
CA MET A 217 19.28 3.91 -17.23
C MET A 217 18.80 2.91 -18.27
N LYS A 218 17.67 2.21 -18.03
CA LYS A 218 17.07 1.30 -19.02
C LYS A 218 16.60 2.02 -20.28
N ALA A 219 16.23 3.30 -20.19
CA ALA A 219 15.79 4.10 -21.34
C ALA A 219 16.95 4.47 -22.29
N GLN A 220 18.20 4.49 -21.80
CA GLN A 220 19.41 4.67 -22.63
C GLN A 220 19.65 3.49 -23.58
N GLY A 221 18.94 2.37 -23.37
CA GLY A 221 19.03 1.20 -24.22
C GLY A 221 20.13 0.24 -23.80
N LYS A 222 20.46 -0.67 -24.72
CA LYS A 222 21.35 -1.81 -24.50
C LYS A 222 22.62 -1.61 -25.30
N ASN A 223 23.76 -1.64 -24.62
CA ASN A 223 25.06 -1.31 -25.23
C ASN A 223 25.85 -2.54 -25.66
N GLY A 224 25.43 -3.75 -25.25
CA GLY A 224 26.09 -5.00 -25.59
C GLY A 224 25.42 -5.78 -26.71
N LEU A 225 26.14 -6.75 -27.25
CA LEU A 225 25.65 -7.74 -28.19
C LEU A 225 25.93 -9.14 -27.64
N THR A 226 24.95 -10.02 -27.69
CA THR A 226 25.13 -11.45 -27.45
C THR A 226 24.91 -12.23 -28.73
N GLU A 227 25.68 -13.31 -28.89
CA GLU A 227 25.53 -14.27 -29.97
C GLU A 227 25.10 -15.63 -29.39
N TRP A 228 24.29 -16.38 -30.13
CA TRP A 228 24.03 -17.78 -29.84
C TRP A 228 23.78 -18.55 -31.13
N VAL A 229 23.96 -19.87 -31.07
CA VAL A 229 23.67 -20.77 -32.19
C VAL A 229 22.25 -21.31 -32.01
N HIS A 230 21.38 -21.07 -32.98
CA HIS A 230 20.02 -21.60 -33.02
C HIS A 230 19.99 -22.85 -33.91
N ALA A 231 19.59 -23.98 -33.32
CA ALA A 231 19.41 -25.22 -34.08
C ALA A 231 18.15 -25.13 -34.93
N ASN A 232 18.29 -25.39 -36.22
CA ASN A 232 17.19 -25.40 -37.17
C ASN A 232 16.81 -26.86 -37.46
N ARG A 233 15.52 -27.14 -37.65
CA ARG A 233 15.03 -28.51 -37.90
C ARG A 233 15.45 -29.06 -39.27
N TRP A 234 15.64 -28.17 -40.25
CA TRP A 234 15.74 -28.53 -41.68
C TRP A 234 17.05 -28.08 -42.34
N GLN A 235 17.95 -27.41 -41.60
CA GLN A 235 19.18 -26.82 -42.12
C GLN A 235 20.27 -26.77 -41.04
N ALA A 236 21.50 -26.43 -41.44
CA ALA A 236 22.59 -26.13 -40.52
C ALA A 236 22.19 -25.04 -39.51
N SER A 237 22.71 -25.16 -38.29
CA SER A 237 22.43 -24.22 -37.21
C SER A 237 22.83 -22.78 -37.58
N VAL A 238 21.95 -21.82 -37.29
CA VAL A 238 22.15 -20.41 -37.65
C VAL A 238 22.67 -19.62 -36.46
N ARG A 239 23.70 -18.80 -36.67
CA ARG A 239 24.20 -17.87 -35.66
C ARG A 239 23.27 -16.67 -35.56
N MET A 240 22.71 -16.46 -34.39
CA MET A 240 21.79 -15.37 -34.08
C MET A 240 22.49 -14.33 -33.19
N ARG A 241 22.09 -13.06 -33.34
CA ARG A 241 22.61 -11.92 -32.58
C ARG A 241 21.47 -11.14 -31.94
N LYS A 242 21.67 -10.64 -30.72
CA LYS A 242 20.68 -9.80 -30.03
C LYS A 242 21.36 -8.78 -29.12
N ARG A 243 20.79 -7.58 -29.02
CA ARG A 243 21.24 -6.58 -28.05
C ARG A 243 21.00 -7.05 -26.61
N CYS A 244 22.01 -6.90 -25.76
CA CYS A 244 21.98 -7.20 -24.33
C CYS A 244 22.54 -6.05 -23.50
N TYR A 245 22.28 -6.04 -22.20
CA TYR A 245 22.99 -5.14 -21.30
C TYR A 245 24.42 -5.62 -21.12
N THR A 246 25.38 -4.69 -21.06
CA THR A 246 26.78 -5.01 -20.73
C THR A 246 26.90 -5.36 -19.24
N PHE A 247 28.04 -5.94 -18.84
CA PHE A 247 28.32 -6.20 -17.43
C PHE A 247 28.32 -4.92 -16.58
N GLU A 248 28.83 -3.81 -17.12
CA GLU A 248 28.80 -2.49 -16.47
C GLU A 248 27.36 -2.00 -16.25
N GLN A 249 26.49 -2.08 -17.27
CA GLN A 249 25.08 -1.73 -17.14
C GLN A 249 24.39 -2.60 -16.08
N ILE A 250 24.71 -3.90 -16.03
CA ILE A 250 24.17 -4.83 -15.03
C ILE A 250 24.68 -4.49 -13.63
N ALA A 251 25.96 -4.12 -13.48
CA ALA A 251 26.54 -3.70 -12.21
C ALA A 251 25.86 -2.44 -11.66
N GLU A 252 25.55 -1.47 -12.52
CA GLU A 252 24.79 -0.29 -12.13
C GLU A 252 23.35 -0.63 -11.71
N PHE A 253 22.68 -1.54 -12.42
CA PHE A 253 21.35 -2.00 -12.00
C PHE A 253 21.38 -2.71 -10.65
N GLU A 254 22.40 -3.52 -10.40
CA GLU A 254 22.60 -4.21 -9.12
C GLU A 254 22.88 -3.18 -8.00
N ARG A 255 23.70 -2.17 -8.25
CA ARG A 255 23.98 -1.08 -7.30
C ARG A 255 22.69 -0.40 -6.86
N ILE A 256 21.80 -0.05 -7.80
CA ILE A 256 20.52 0.58 -7.48
C ILE A 256 19.60 -0.39 -6.74
N PHE A 257 19.54 -1.66 -7.17
CA PHE A 257 18.77 -2.70 -6.48
C PHE A 257 19.20 -2.85 -5.02
N LEU A 258 20.50 -2.91 -4.74
CA LEU A 258 21.04 -3.06 -3.39
C LEU A 258 20.75 -1.84 -2.52
N ARG A 259 20.79 -0.61 -3.06
CA ARG A 259 20.34 0.61 -2.33
C ARG A 259 18.88 0.48 -1.89
N VAL A 260 18.00 0.02 -2.77
CA VAL A 260 16.58 -0.20 -2.44
C VAL A 260 16.42 -1.31 -1.40
N GLN A 261 17.17 -2.40 -1.50
CA GLN A 261 17.12 -3.47 -0.49
C GLN A 261 17.61 -3.00 0.88
N HIS A 262 18.67 -2.20 0.93
CA HIS A 262 19.22 -1.67 2.17
C HIS A 262 18.20 -0.80 2.90
N MET A 263 17.45 0.05 2.18
CA MET A 263 16.36 0.84 2.79
C MET A 263 15.26 -0.02 3.40
N HIS A 264 14.93 -1.17 2.78
CA HIS A 264 13.92 -2.08 3.32
C HIS A 264 14.40 -2.92 4.51
N SER A 265 15.71 -3.15 4.62
CA SER A 265 16.30 -4.06 5.61
C SER A 265 17.76 -3.67 5.88
N PRO A 266 18.01 -2.59 6.65
CA PRO A 266 19.35 -2.07 6.87
C PRO A 266 20.25 -3.06 7.63
N ASP A 267 19.67 -3.94 8.46
CA ASP A 267 20.38 -4.90 9.33
C ASP A 267 20.72 -6.24 8.68
N ARG A 268 20.38 -6.48 7.41
CA ARG A 268 20.93 -7.66 6.73
C ARG A 268 22.38 -7.36 6.40
N ARG A 269 23.28 -7.70 7.33
CA ARG A 269 24.72 -7.85 7.07
C ARG A 269 24.86 -8.49 5.70
N SER A 270 25.48 -7.74 4.78
CA SER A 270 26.03 -8.16 3.49
C SER A 270 25.60 -9.57 3.09
N PHE A 271 24.67 -9.68 2.15
CA PHE A 271 24.48 -10.94 1.42
C PHE A 271 25.85 -11.34 0.87
N THR A 272 26.48 -12.31 1.53
CA THR A 272 27.66 -12.98 1.06
C THR A 272 27.32 -13.50 -0.32
N THR A 273 28.06 -13.03 -1.32
CA THR A 273 28.22 -13.69 -2.61
C THR A 273 28.65 -15.12 -2.34
N THR A 274 27.70 -16.04 -2.22
CA THR A 274 27.96 -17.45 -2.49
C THR A 274 28.08 -17.59 -3.99
N SER A 275 29.29 -17.30 -4.48
CA SER A 275 29.87 -18.03 -5.59
C SER A 275 29.91 -19.48 -5.13
N ASN A 276 28.98 -20.30 -5.63
CA ASN A 276 29.14 -21.74 -5.59
C ASN A 276 29.40 -22.18 -7.03
N ASP A 277 30.50 -22.91 -7.14
CA ASP A 277 31.07 -23.62 -8.29
C ASP A 277 30.03 -24.35 -9.16
#